data_AF-A0A2Z3R8J7-F1
#
_entry.id   AF-A0A2Z3R8J7-F1
#
_cell.length_a   1.000
_cell.length_b   1.000
_cell.length_c   1.000
_cell.angle_alpha   90.00
_cell.angle_beta   90.00
_cell.angle_gamma   90.00
#
_symmetry.space_group_name_H-M   'P 1'
#
loop_
_entity.id
_entity.type
_entity.pdbx_description
1 polymer ?
#
loop_
_entity_poly.entity_id
_entity_poly.type
_entity_poly.pdbx_seq_one_letter_code
_entity_poly.pdbx_strand_id
1 'polypeptide(L)'
;MRPALEVADIFRQHGPAYRRVHAGRLGIARTRVMRAIEQCRTAPLGGHVERCDACHKERISYNSCRNRHCPKCQSLARAQWLEDRQAELLECEYFHVVFTLPRAIAAMAYQNKRALYALLFQASAETLATIAADPKHLGAELGFISILHTWGQNLMHHPHVHCVVPGGGLSPDGQRWIACRPGFFLPVRVLSRLFRRLFLEGLSRTFAEGALTFHGDLAPLADRANFDAALAPLRDTEWVVYAKRPLGGPKQVLEYLGRYTHRVAISNHRLVSLNEGDVTFRWKDPSATDNKWEEVKRGGDAAIRRWIDEQLTGRSCTIVLVGAETASRRWVKYEIEKSWNDGNKGLFGIRIHRLLDHSQQATVAGSNPFDQFTWKDGRKLSAAVKLYDPPYAASDDVYAHISQNIGQWIEAAIANR
;
A
#
# COMPACT_ATOMS: atom_id res chain seq x y z
N MET A 1 -2.00 -12.70 -18.50
CA MET A 1 -3.45 -12.93 -18.57
C MET A 1 -4.16 -11.58 -18.76
N ARG A 2 -5.11 -11.47 -19.68
CA ARG A 2 -5.90 -10.23 -19.87
C ARG A 2 -6.93 -10.12 -18.73
N PRO A 3 -7.12 -8.94 -18.10
CA PRO A 3 -8.14 -8.78 -17.08
C PRO A 3 -9.54 -8.97 -17.70
N ALA A 4 -10.46 -9.60 -16.96
CA ALA A 4 -11.84 -9.81 -17.40
C ALA A 4 -12.65 -8.50 -17.44
N LEU A 5 -12.31 -7.55 -16.55
CA LEU A 5 -12.91 -6.22 -16.47
C LEU A 5 -11.83 -5.15 -16.55
N GLU A 6 -12.14 -4.05 -17.21
CA GLU A 6 -11.30 -2.87 -17.29
C GLU A 6 -12.02 -1.65 -16.69
N VAL A 7 -11.26 -0.67 -16.20
CA VAL A 7 -11.83 0.64 -15.80
C VAL A 7 -12.60 1.30 -16.95
N ALA A 8 -12.23 1.00 -18.20
CA ALA A 8 -12.95 1.46 -19.37
C ALA A 8 -14.38 0.93 -19.43
N ASP A 9 -14.63 -0.30 -18.96
CA ASP A 9 -15.98 -0.90 -18.95
C ASP A 9 -16.87 -0.19 -17.93
N ILE A 10 -16.33 0.12 -16.75
CA ILE A 10 -17.00 0.94 -15.72
C ILE A 10 -17.43 2.30 -16.29
N PHE A 11 -16.52 2.98 -17.00
CA PHE A 11 -16.84 4.28 -17.60
C PHE A 11 -17.84 4.18 -18.75
N ARG A 12 -17.80 3.11 -19.57
CA ARG A 12 -18.81 2.91 -20.62
C ARG A 12 -20.19 2.64 -20.02
N GLN A 13 -20.28 1.81 -18.98
CA GLN A 13 -21.54 1.41 -18.35
C GLN A 13 -22.13 2.52 -17.46
N HIS A 14 -21.34 3.09 -16.54
CA HIS A 14 -21.84 4.04 -15.54
C HIS A 14 -21.45 5.50 -15.82
N GLY A 15 -20.46 5.76 -16.68
CA GLY A 15 -19.98 7.10 -16.99
C GLY A 15 -21.04 8.06 -17.55
N PRO A 16 -21.95 7.64 -18.45
CA PRO A 16 -23.03 8.52 -18.92
C PRO A 16 -23.96 9.01 -17.81
N ALA A 17 -24.32 8.14 -16.86
CA ALA A 17 -25.14 8.53 -15.71
C ALA A 17 -24.36 9.46 -14.76
N TYR A 18 -23.11 9.10 -14.46
CA TYR A 18 -22.22 9.92 -13.63
C TYR A 18 -22.04 11.34 -14.19
N ARG A 19 -21.83 11.48 -15.51
CA ARG A 19 -21.71 12.77 -16.19
C ARG A 19 -22.99 13.61 -16.10
N ARG A 20 -24.17 12.97 -16.18
CA ARG A 20 -25.47 13.66 -16.03
C ARG A 20 -25.67 14.18 -14.61
N VAL A 21 -25.45 13.32 -13.61
CA VAL A 21 -25.59 13.69 -12.18
C VAL A 21 -24.62 14.80 -11.77
N HIS A 22 -23.42 14.81 -12.35
CA HIS A 22 -22.39 15.81 -12.04
C HIS A 22 -22.22 16.89 -13.13
N ALA A 23 -23.25 17.13 -13.93
CA ALA A 23 -23.26 18.21 -14.92
C ALA A 23 -22.95 19.55 -14.24
N GLY A 24 -22.08 20.36 -14.85
CA GLY A 24 -21.61 21.64 -14.29
C GLY A 24 -20.56 21.53 -13.17
N ARG A 25 -20.39 20.37 -12.51
CA ARG A 25 -19.36 20.14 -11.48
C ARG A 25 -18.18 19.30 -11.98
N LEU A 26 -18.39 18.51 -13.03
CA LEU A 26 -17.34 17.72 -13.65
C LEU A 26 -16.51 18.57 -14.62
N GLY A 27 -15.38 19.09 -14.13
CA GLY A 27 -14.48 19.90 -14.95
C GLY A 27 -13.92 19.17 -16.19
N ILE A 28 -13.56 19.94 -17.21
CA ILE A 28 -13.10 19.47 -18.53
C ILE A 28 -11.99 18.42 -18.43
N ALA A 29 -11.03 18.60 -17.51
CA ALA A 29 -9.93 17.67 -17.32
C ALA A 29 -10.41 16.25 -16.95
N ARG A 30 -11.40 16.13 -16.06
CA ARG A 30 -11.96 14.83 -15.65
C ARG A 30 -12.74 14.19 -16.79
N THR A 31 -13.54 14.98 -17.51
CA THR A 31 -14.29 14.52 -18.68
C THR A 31 -13.36 13.99 -19.79
N ARG A 32 -12.25 14.70 -20.08
CA ARG A 32 -11.23 14.26 -21.03
C ARG A 32 -10.57 12.95 -20.61
N VAL A 33 -10.27 12.79 -19.32
CA VAL A 33 -9.73 11.53 -18.77
C VAL A 33 -10.72 10.38 -18.95
N MET A 34 -11.99 10.57 -18.59
CA MET A 34 -13.02 9.54 -18.78
C MET A 34 -13.10 9.08 -20.24
N ARG A 35 -13.23 10.03 -21.17
CA ARG A 35 -13.29 9.74 -22.61
C ARG A 35 -12.03 9.03 -23.10
N ALA A 36 -10.85 9.49 -22.68
CA ALA A 36 -9.59 8.86 -23.09
C ALA A 36 -9.50 7.40 -22.62
N ILE A 37 -10.00 7.07 -21.42
CA ILE A 37 -10.00 5.70 -20.91
C ILE A 37 -11.04 4.85 -21.65
N GLU A 38 -12.25 5.38 -21.89
CA GLU A 38 -13.32 4.71 -22.65
C GLU A 38 -12.88 4.34 -24.09
N GLN A 39 -12.12 5.21 -24.74
CA GLN A 39 -11.66 5.03 -26.13
C GLN A 39 -10.32 4.29 -26.25
N CYS A 40 -9.62 4.04 -25.13
CA CYS A 40 -8.29 3.45 -25.18
C CYS A 40 -8.34 2.02 -25.74
N ARG A 41 -7.51 1.73 -26.75
CA ARG A 41 -7.42 0.42 -27.43
C ARG A 41 -8.76 0.01 -28.08
N THR A 42 -9.48 0.95 -28.66
CA THR A 42 -10.67 0.69 -29.48
C THR A 42 -10.57 1.38 -30.85
N ALA A 43 -11.42 0.99 -31.79
CA ALA A 43 -11.44 1.49 -33.16
C ALA A 43 -11.44 3.03 -33.31
N PRO A 44 -12.13 3.82 -32.45
CA PRO A 44 -12.07 5.28 -32.48
C PRO A 44 -10.67 5.93 -32.42
N LEU A 45 -9.64 5.22 -31.95
CA LEU A 45 -8.26 5.72 -31.93
C LEU A 45 -7.42 5.21 -33.13
N GLY A 46 -8.04 4.51 -34.06
CA GLY A 46 -7.35 3.78 -35.12
C GLY A 46 -6.57 2.58 -34.61
N GLY A 47 -5.89 1.90 -35.51
CA GLY A 47 -5.09 0.72 -35.19
C GLY A 47 -4.31 0.22 -36.40
N HIS A 48 -3.65 -0.92 -36.19
CA HIS A 48 -2.85 -1.61 -37.19
C HIS A 48 -3.33 -3.05 -37.32
N VAL A 49 -3.15 -3.63 -38.50
CA VAL A 49 -3.34 -5.06 -38.71
C VAL A 49 -1.95 -5.68 -38.81
N GLU A 50 -1.63 -6.54 -37.86
CA GLU A 50 -0.42 -7.35 -37.85
C GLU A 50 -0.76 -8.68 -38.54
N ARG A 51 0.01 -9.12 -39.53
CA ARG A 51 -0.12 -10.44 -40.16
C ARG A 51 1.16 -11.21 -39.95
N CYS A 52 1.07 -12.46 -39.48
CA CYS A 52 2.23 -13.33 -39.36
C CYS A 52 2.65 -13.86 -40.73
N ASP A 53 3.91 -13.72 -41.10
CA ASP A 53 4.42 -14.17 -42.40
C ASP A 53 4.47 -15.70 -42.55
N ALA A 54 4.48 -16.43 -41.42
CA ALA A 54 4.56 -17.90 -41.42
C ALA A 54 3.18 -18.58 -41.42
N CYS A 55 2.23 -18.12 -40.61
CA CYS A 55 0.91 -18.76 -40.46
C CYS A 55 -0.25 -17.89 -40.97
N HIS A 56 0.04 -16.72 -41.54
CA HIS A 56 -0.92 -15.73 -42.06
C HIS A 56 -1.98 -15.25 -41.08
N LYS A 57 -1.87 -15.61 -39.79
CA LYS A 57 -2.79 -15.17 -38.75
C LYS A 57 -2.72 -13.65 -38.63
N GLU A 58 -3.89 -13.03 -38.73
CA GLU A 58 -4.06 -11.60 -38.54
C GLU A 58 -4.43 -11.25 -37.10
N ARG A 59 -3.96 -10.10 -36.65
CA ARG A 59 -4.28 -9.51 -35.36
C ARG A 59 -4.50 -8.02 -35.53
N ILE A 60 -5.67 -7.55 -35.09
CA ILE A 60 -5.96 -6.12 -35.00
C ILE A 60 -5.41 -5.57 -33.68
N SER A 61 -4.61 -4.52 -33.77
CA SER A 61 -3.97 -3.83 -32.66
C SER A 61 -4.38 -2.36 -32.63
N TYR A 62 -5.31 -2.00 -31.75
CA TYR A 62 -5.79 -0.62 -31.62
C TYR A 62 -4.81 0.27 -30.86
N ASN A 63 -4.80 1.57 -31.20
CA ASN A 63 -3.92 2.54 -30.58
C ASN A 63 -4.29 2.86 -29.13
N SER A 64 -3.27 3.20 -28.33
CA SER A 64 -3.45 3.63 -26.94
C SER A 64 -3.85 5.11 -26.86
N CYS A 65 -4.66 5.49 -25.88
CA CYS A 65 -4.98 6.91 -25.66
C CYS A 65 -3.82 7.75 -25.08
N ARG A 66 -2.73 7.09 -24.64
CA ARG A 66 -1.53 7.68 -24.02
C ARG A 66 -1.78 8.53 -22.76
N ASN A 67 -3.01 8.67 -22.31
CA ASN A 67 -3.35 9.44 -21.13
C ASN A 67 -2.72 8.81 -19.88
N ARG A 68 -2.05 9.63 -19.05
CA ARG A 68 -1.38 9.20 -17.81
C ARG A 68 -2.33 8.52 -16.82
N HIS A 69 -3.62 8.80 -16.91
CA HIS A 69 -4.65 8.24 -16.05
C HIS A 69 -5.23 6.90 -16.56
N CYS A 70 -4.75 6.37 -17.69
CA CYS A 70 -5.27 5.11 -18.22
C CYS A 70 -4.51 3.90 -17.65
N PRO A 71 -5.20 2.90 -17.05
CA PRO A 71 -4.56 1.71 -16.47
C PRO A 71 -3.90 0.77 -17.51
N LYS A 72 -4.14 1.01 -18.81
CA LYS A 72 -3.56 0.26 -19.94
C LYS A 72 -2.36 0.95 -20.59
N CYS A 73 -2.16 2.23 -20.30
CA CYS A 73 -1.09 3.03 -20.90
C CYS A 73 0.14 3.09 -19.98
N GLN A 74 1.13 3.91 -20.35
CA GLN A 74 2.28 4.27 -19.51
C GLN A 74 3.24 3.13 -19.15
N SER A 75 3.05 1.91 -19.68
CA SER A 75 3.94 0.78 -19.37
C SER A 75 5.37 1.01 -19.88
N LEU A 76 5.53 1.55 -21.09
CA LEU A 76 6.85 1.89 -21.65
C LEU A 76 7.48 3.07 -20.90
N ALA A 77 6.73 4.16 -20.68
CA ALA A 77 7.22 5.30 -19.91
C ALA A 77 7.67 4.91 -18.50
N ARG A 78 6.91 4.02 -17.84
CA ARG A 78 7.29 3.42 -16.56
C ARG A 78 8.59 2.63 -16.64
N ALA A 79 8.74 1.81 -17.68
CA ALA A 79 9.93 0.98 -17.87
C ALA A 79 11.17 1.85 -18.06
N GLN A 80 11.09 2.86 -18.93
CA GLN A 80 12.19 3.82 -19.14
C GLN A 80 12.53 4.56 -17.85
N TRP A 81 11.52 5.12 -17.18
CA TRP A 81 11.74 5.83 -15.93
C TRP A 81 12.40 4.94 -14.87
N LEU A 82 12.00 3.66 -14.81
CA LEU A 82 12.59 2.70 -13.88
C LEU A 82 14.05 2.39 -14.23
N GLU A 83 14.36 2.18 -15.50
CA GLU A 83 15.73 1.97 -15.99
C GLU A 83 16.62 3.15 -15.60
N ASP A 84 16.17 4.38 -15.90
CA ASP A 84 16.91 5.60 -15.58
C ASP A 84 17.16 5.73 -14.06
N ARG A 85 16.14 5.48 -13.21
CA ARG A 85 16.30 5.55 -11.74
C ARG A 85 17.14 4.40 -11.18
N GLN A 86 17.13 3.24 -11.82
CA GLN A 86 17.97 2.11 -11.44
C GLN A 86 19.44 2.37 -11.74
N ALA A 87 19.74 3.12 -12.82
CA ALA A 87 21.10 3.53 -13.17
C ALA A 87 21.69 4.55 -12.16
N GLU A 88 20.85 5.26 -11.42
CA GLU A 88 21.26 6.22 -10.37
C GLU A 88 21.48 5.56 -8.99
N LEU A 89 21.26 4.24 -8.87
CA LEU A 89 21.43 3.55 -7.59
C LEU A 89 22.91 3.43 -7.21
N LEU A 90 23.21 3.78 -5.96
CA LEU A 90 24.52 3.61 -5.34
C LEU A 90 24.65 2.21 -4.75
N GLU A 91 25.88 1.72 -4.64
CA GLU A 91 26.20 0.44 -3.97
C GLU A 91 26.14 0.58 -2.44
N CYS A 92 24.95 0.83 -1.89
CA CYS A 92 24.72 0.96 -0.46
C CYS A 92 23.38 0.35 -0.02
N GLU A 93 23.16 0.27 1.29
CA GLU A 93 21.81 -0.01 1.80
C GLU A 93 20.86 1.12 1.39
N TYR A 94 19.56 0.82 1.31
CA TYR A 94 18.54 1.82 1.06
C TYR A 94 17.44 1.72 2.10
N PHE A 95 16.73 2.81 2.31
CA PHE A 95 15.63 2.92 3.23
C PHE A 95 14.41 3.52 2.53
N HIS A 96 13.26 2.95 2.87
CA HIS A 96 11.96 3.44 2.48
C HIS A 96 11.38 4.25 3.64
N VAL A 97 11.35 5.57 3.46
CA VAL A 97 10.81 6.49 4.47
C VAL A 97 9.48 7.03 3.97
N VAL A 98 8.46 7.07 4.82
CA VAL A 98 7.14 7.55 4.43
C VAL A 98 6.61 8.56 5.43
N PHE A 99 6.11 9.67 4.89
CA PHE A 99 5.45 10.72 5.66
C PHE A 99 3.99 10.77 5.26
N THR A 100 3.09 10.57 6.23
CA THR A 100 1.65 10.51 6.00
C THR A 100 0.95 11.67 6.70
N LEU A 101 0.03 12.35 6.00
CA LEU A 101 -0.79 13.39 6.61
C LEU A 101 -1.91 12.78 7.46
N PRO A 102 -2.18 13.33 8.67
CA PRO A 102 -3.36 12.98 9.45
C PRO A 102 -4.66 13.25 8.68
N ARG A 103 -5.72 12.50 9.00
CA ARG A 103 -7.03 12.60 8.33
C ARG A 103 -7.59 14.02 8.27
N ALA A 104 -7.45 14.80 9.35
CA ALA A 104 -7.91 16.19 9.40
C ALA A 104 -7.24 17.06 8.33
N ILE A 105 -5.92 16.92 8.17
CA ILE A 105 -5.15 17.65 7.14
C ILE A 105 -5.40 17.06 5.76
N ALA A 106 -5.59 15.75 5.63
CA ALA A 106 -5.92 15.12 4.35
C ALA A 106 -7.19 15.73 3.73
N ALA A 107 -8.21 16.04 4.54
CA ALA A 107 -9.41 16.72 4.08
C ALA A 107 -9.11 18.13 3.52
N MET A 108 -8.30 18.93 4.25
CA MET A 108 -7.85 20.24 3.77
C MET A 108 -7.04 20.12 2.46
N ALA A 109 -6.15 19.11 2.37
CA ALA A 109 -5.32 18.83 1.21
C ALA A 109 -6.12 18.35 -0.01
N TYR A 110 -7.31 17.78 0.19
CA TYR A 110 -8.19 17.42 -0.91
C TYR A 110 -8.76 18.66 -1.62
N GLN A 111 -9.04 19.74 -0.88
CA GLN A 111 -9.49 21.02 -1.46
C GLN A 111 -8.31 21.86 -1.97
N ASN A 112 -7.14 21.78 -1.31
CA ASN A 112 -5.97 22.62 -1.58
C ASN A 112 -4.77 21.83 -2.14
N LYS A 113 -5.02 20.96 -3.12
CA LYS A 113 -4.05 19.96 -3.61
C LYS A 113 -2.69 20.54 -3.99
N ARG A 114 -2.67 21.65 -4.74
CA ARG A 114 -1.41 22.23 -5.23
C ARG A 114 -0.54 22.71 -4.08
N ALA A 115 -1.10 23.53 -3.20
CA ALA A 115 -0.39 24.12 -2.07
C ALA A 115 0.03 23.03 -1.07
N LEU A 116 -0.89 22.16 -0.65
CA LEU A 116 -0.62 21.21 0.43
C LEU A 116 0.20 19.99 -0.01
N TYR A 117 0.18 19.61 -1.29
CA TYR A 117 1.12 18.58 -1.77
C TYR A 117 2.52 19.16 -1.98
N ALA A 118 2.65 20.42 -2.42
CA ALA A 118 3.94 21.10 -2.45
C ALA A 118 4.55 21.21 -1.04
N LEU A 119 3.74 21.63 -0.07
CA LEU A 119 4.16 21.68 1.34
C LEU A 119 4.53 20.30 1.89
N LEU A 120 3.82 19.23 1.52
CA LEU A 120 4.17 17.86 1.92
C LEU A 120 5.55 17.45 1.41
N PHE A 121 5.88 17.78 0.15
CA PHE A 121 7.22 17.55 -0.40
C PHE A 121 8.28 18.38 0.33
N GLN A 122 8.03 19.67 0.55
CA GLN A 122 8.98 20.56 1.22
C GLN A 122 9.25 20.11 2.65
N ALA A 123 8.21 19.92 3.46
CA ALA A 123 8.36 19.56 4.87
C ALA A 123 9.02 18.18 5.05
N SER A 124 8.71 17.20 4.20
CA SER A 124 9.36 15.87 4.26
C SER A 124 10.83 15.94 3.85
N ALA A 125 11.16 16.69 2.79
CA ALA A 125 12.53 16.86 2.32
C ALA A 125 13.40 17.61 3.34
N GLU A 126 12.88 18.71 3.88
CA GLU A 126 13.56 19.49 4.92
C GLU A 126 13.76 18.66 6.19
N THR A 127 12.76 17.87 6.60
CA THR A 127 12.89 16.96 7.74
C THR A 127 14.05 15.98 7.56
N LEU A 128 14.15 15.33 6.39
CA LEU A 128 15.22 14.38 6.10
C LEU A 128 16.58 15.08 6.09
N ALA A 129 16.70 16.20 5.36
CA ALA A 129 17.94 16.95 5.23
C ALA A 129 18.44 17.47 6.59
N THR A 130 17.57 18.09 7.39
CA THR A 130 17.93 18.65 8.70
C THR A 130 18.39 17.57 9.68
N ILE A 131 17.64 16.48 9.80
CA ILE A 131 17.99 15.42 10.77
C ILE A 131 19.23 14.65 10.34
N ALA A 132 19.45 14.48 9.03
CA ALA A 132 20.65 13.83 8.54
C ALA A 132 21.90 14.68 8.68
N ALA A 133 21.81 15.99 8.48
CA ALA A 133 22.93 16.91 8.64
C ALA A 133 23.42 17.02 10.10
N ASP A 134 22.58 16.71 11.09
CA ASP A 134 22.96 16.74 12.51
C ASP A 134 24.02 15.65 12.82
N PRO A 135 25.23 15.99 13.28
CA PRO A 135 26.27 15.02 13.66
C PRO A 135 25.86 14.09 14.80
N LYS A 136 24.87 14.45 15.62
CA LYS A 136 24.30 13.57 16.66
C LYS A 136 23.49 12.41 16.06
N HIS A 137 23.14 12.52 14.78
CA HIS A 137 22.39 11.52 14.04
C HIS A 137 23.27 10.90 12.96
N LEU A 138 23.43 11.55 11.81
CA LEU A 138 24.23 11.03 10.69
C LEU A 138 25.41 11.93 10.35
N GLY A 139 25.22 13.26 10.38
CA GLY A 139 26.25 14.23 10.01
C GLY A 139 26.56 14.27 8.51
N ALA A 140 25.58 13.98 7.66
CA ALA A 140 25.76 13.84 6.21
C ALA A 140 24.67 14.55 5.40
N GLU A 141 25.04 15.00 4.20
CA GLU A 141 24.14 15.51 3.17
C GLU A 141 23.50 14.35 2.40
N LEU A 142 22.18 14.24 2.44
CA LEU A 142 21.43 13.18 1.77
C LEU A 142 20.97 13.56 0.37
N GLY A 143 20.97 12.57 -0.52
CA GLY A 143 20.11 12.55 -1.71
C GLY A 143 18.96 11.56 -1.53
N PHE A 144 17.80 11.83 -2.13
CA PHE A 144 16.68 10.87 -2.14
C PHE A 144 15.68 11.17 -3.25
N ILE A 145 14.88 10.16 -3.60
CA ILE A 145 13.75 10.30 -4.53
C ILE A 145 12.46 10.33 -3.72
N SER A 146 11.66 11.39 -3.89
CA SER A 146 10.35 11.54 -3.24
C SER A 146 9.20 11.37 -4.23
N ILE A 147 8.20 10.55 -3.88
CA ILE A 147 7.06 10.21 -4.74
C ILE A 147 5.76 10.38 -3.95
N LEU A 148 4.85 11.20 -4.47
CA LEU A 148 3.54 11.47 -3.88
C LEU A 148 2.53 10.38 -4.21
N HIS A 149 1.86 9.86 -3.19
CA HIS A 149 0.64 9.07 -3.30
C HIS A 149 -0.51 9.80 -2.63
N THR A 150 -1.70 9.77 -3.24
CA THR A 150 -2.89 10.47 -2.71
C THR A 150 -4.03 9.56 -2.30
N TRP A 151 -3.84 8.24 -2.34
CA TRP A 151 -4.86 7.27 -1.98
C TRP A 151 -4.29 6.05 -1.26
N GLY A 152 -5.11 5.43 -0.42
CA GLY A 152 -4.86 4.13 0.20
C GLY A 152 -5.21 2.97 -0.73
N GLN A 153 -4.95 1.74 -0.31
CA GLN A 153 -5.29 0.55 -1.11
C GLN A 153 -6.81 0.43 -1.35
N ASN A 154 -7.63 0.89 -0.41
CA ASN A 154 -9.09 0.98 -0.54
C ASN A 154 -9.57 2.15 -1.42
N LEU A 155 -8.66 2.84 -2.11
CA LEU A 155 -8.92 4.02 -2.96
C LEU A 155 -9.42 5.27 -2.23
N MET A 156 -9.45 5.26 -0.89
CA MET A 156 -9.77 6.46 -0.12
C MET A 156 -8.62 7.47 -0.18
N HIS A 157 -8.96 8.76 -0.11
CA HIS A 157 -7.97 9.83 -0.07
C HIS A 157 -7.05 9.68 1.16
N HIS A 158 -5.76 9.57 0.90
CA HIS A 158 -4.73 9.33 1.91
C HIS A 158 -3.39 9.86 1.41
N PRO A 159 -3.12 11.17 1.52
CA PRO A 159 -1.92 11.79 1.00
C PRO A 159 -0.70 11.44 1.85
N HIS A 160 0.30 10.86 1.20
CA HIS A 160 1.58 10.50 1.79
C HIS A 160 2.68 10.58 0.72
N VAL A 161 3.91 10.82 1.16
CA VAL A 161 5.09 10.78 0.29
C VAL A 161 5.98 9.62 0.68
N HIS A 162 6.43 8.88 -0.32
CA HIS A 162 7.44 7.85 -0.19
C HIS A 162 8.79 8.41 -0.62
N CYS A 163 9.79 8.25 0.24
CA CYS A 163 11.16 8.61 0.00
C CYS A 163 12.01 7.34 -0.11
N VAL A 164 12.80 7.24 -1.18
CA VAL A 164 13.85 6.24 -1.33
C VAL A 164 15.16 6.91 -1.01
N VAL A 165 15.77 6.50 0.09
CA VAL A 165 16.95 7.17 0.65
C VAL A 165 18.11 6.18 0.68
N PRO A 166 19.29 6.51 0.13
CA PRO A 166 20.53 5.79 0.38
C PRO A 166 20.81 5.72 1.89
N GLY A 167 21.45 4.64 2.34
CA GLY A 167 21.86 4.40 3.72
C GLY A 167 23.11 5.18 4.08
N GLY A 168 23.14 6.47 3.76
CA GLY A 168 24.25 7.37 3.97
C GLY A 168 24.15 8.61 3.09
N GLY A 169 25.14 9.48 3.19
CA GLY A 169 25.24 10.72 2.44
C GLY A 169 26.68 11.21 2.29
N LEU A 170 26.87 12.34 1.65
CA LEU A 170 28.18 13.00 1.56
C LEU A 170 28.51 13.71 2.88
N SER A 171 29.79 13.74 3.24
CA SER A 171 30.26 14.63 4.31
C SER A 171 29.99 16.09 3.99
N PRO A 172 29.94 17.00 4.99
CA PRO A 172 29.68 18.43 4.75
C PRO A 172 30.67 19.11 3.79
N ASP A 173 31.88 18.56 3.65
CA ASP A 173 32.92 19.02 2.71
C ASP A 173 32.86 18.32 1.33
N GLY A 174 31.91 17.40 1.13
CA GLY A 174 31.72 16.62 -0.08
C GLY A 174 32.80 15.58 -0.37
N GLN A 175 33.79 15.39 0.51
CA GLN A 175 35.00 14.60 0.21
C GLN A 175 34.84 13.10 0.46
N ARG A 176 33.88 12.68 1.30
CA ARG A 176 33.73 11.27 1.67
C ARG A 176 32.28 10.87 1.89
N TRP A 177 32.01 9.58 1.74
CA TRP A 177 30.74 8.97 2.10
C TRP A 177 30.65 8.73 3.60
N ILE A 178 29.52 9.07 4.20
CA ILE A 178 29.16 8.77 5.59
C ILE A 178 27.98 7.80 5.56
N ALA A 179 28.26 6.53 5.88
CA ALA A 179 27.25 5.49 5.92
C ALA A 179 26.43 5.53 7.23
N CYS A 180 25.15 5.17 7.14
CA CYS A 180 24.33 4.86 8.28
C CYS A 180 24.78 3.56 8.96
N ARG A 181 24.30 3.33 10.19
CA ARG A 181 24.50 2.04 10.86
C ARG A 181 23.72 0.94 10.12
N PRO A 182 24.24 -0.29 10.00
CA PRO A 182 23.54 -1.37 9.32
C PRO A 182 22.11 -1.55 9.85
N GLY A 183 21.12 -1.57 8.95
CA GLY A 183 19.72 -1.76 9.31
C GLY A 183 19.04 -0.59 10.06
N PHE A 184 19.74 0.53 10.27
CA PHE A 184 19.21 1.70 10.96
C PHE A 184 19.51 2.98 10.19
N PHE A 185 18.47 3.76 9.89
CA PHE A 185 18.61 5.03 9.17
C PHE A 185 18.65 6.23 10.12
N LEU A 186 17.48 6.78 10.45
CA LEU A 186 17.32 7.92 11.36
C LEU A 186 16.20 7.61 12.38
N PRO A 187 16.20 8.21 13.58
CA PRO A 187 15.17 7.96 14.58
C PRO A 187 13.80 8.46 14.10
N VAL A 188 12.85 7.55 13.87
CA VAL A 188 11.50 7.85 13.35
C VAL A 188 10.74 8.87 14.22
N ARG A 189 10.91 8.81 15.55
CA ARG A 189 10.26 9.77 16.47
C ARG A 189 10.78 11.20 16.26
N VAL A 190 12.07 11.35 15.94
CA VAL A 190 12.67 12.67 15.68
C VAL A 190 12.17 13.20 14.34
N LEU A 191 12.17 12.36 13.29
CA LEU A 191 11.61 12.68 11.99
C LEU A 191 10.13 13.12 12.11
N SER A 192 9.31 12.33 12.80
CA SER A 192 7.89 12.63 12.98
C SER A 192 7.63 13.97 13.65
N ARG A 193 8.41 14.31 14.69
CA ARG A 193 8.22 15.56 15.44
C ARG A 193 8.63 16.78 14.62
N LEU A 194 9.76 16.70 13.92
CA LEU A 194 10.20 17.78 13.05
C LEU A 194 9.25 17.96 11.87
N PHE A 195 8.85 16.87 11.21
CA PHE A 195 7.89 16.90 10.11
C PHE A 195 6.56 17.54 10.52
N ARG A 196 6.00 17.12 11.66
CA ARG A 196 4.79 17.72 12.23
C ARG A 196 4.94 19.23 12.40
N ARG A 197 6.03 19.68 13.02
CA ARG A 197 6.29 21.11 13.23
C ARG A 197 6.37 21.86 11.90
N LEU A 198 7.26 21.44 11.00
CA LEU A 198 7.48 22.11 9.71
C LEU A 198 6.21 22.16 8.87
N PHE A 199 5.45 21.06 8.84
CA PHE A 199 4.20 21.02 8.09
C PHE A 199 3.14 21.96 8.69
N LEU A 200 2.96 21.96 10.03
CA LEU A 200 1.98 22.83 10.67
C LEU A 200 2.34 24.32 10.54
N GLU A 201 3.63 24.67 10.69
CA GLU A 201 4.11 26.04 10.48
C GLU A 201 3.93 26.50 9.03
N GLY A 202 4.29 25.65 8.07
CA GLY A 202 4.07 25.92 6.66
C GLY A 202 2.59 26.04 6.32
N LEU A 203 1.74 25.19 6.89
CA LEU A 203 0.29 25.22 6.70
C LEU A 203 -0.33 26.52 7.24
N SER A 204 0.09 26.96 8.43
CA SER A 204 -0.31 28.25 8.99
C SER A 204 0.16 29.44 8.15
N ARG A 205 1.36 29.36 7.55
CA ARG A 205 1.86 30.40 6.64
C ARG A 205 1.03 30.45 5.34
N THR A 206 0.81 29.30 4.72
CA THR A 206 -0.02 29.20 3.49
C THR A 206 -1.44 29.70 3.74
N PHE A 207 -2.00 29.48 4.94
CA PHE A 207 -3.28 30.06 5.34
C PHE A 207 -3.21 31.59 5.41
N ALA A 208 -2.21 32.15 6.10
CA ALA A 208 -2.04 33.59 6.26
C ALA A 208 -1.82 34.33 4.92
N GLU A 209 -1.22 33.65 3.94
CA GLU A 209 -1.05 34.16 2.57
C GLU A 209 -2.34 34.13 1.73
N GLY A 210 -3.45 33.61 2.26
CA GLY A 210 -4.72 33.49 1.52
C GLY A 210 -4.69 32.42 0.43
N ALA A 211 -3.72 31.50 0.46
CA ALA A 211 -3.54 30.47 -0.57
C ALA A 211 -4.38 29.21 -0.33
N LEU A 212 -5.20 29.19 0.73
CA LEU A 212 -6.10 28.08 1.06
C LEU A 212 -7.56 28.49 0.87
N THR A 213 -8.31 27.62 0.22
CA THR A 213 -9.75 27.72 0.03
C THR A 213 -10.46 26.61 0.78
N PHE A 214 -11.59 26.92 1.41
CA PHE A 214 -12.40 25.95 2.14
C PHE A 214 -13.87 26.02 1.72
N HIS A 215 -14.48 24.84 1.54
CA HIS A 215 -15.86 24.69 1.08
C HIS A 215 -16.60 23.59 1.84
N GLY A 216 -17.93 23.65 1.83
CA GLY A 216 -18.80 22.67 2.49
C GLY A 216 -18.52 22.61 3.99
N ASP A 217 -18.35 21.40 4.52
CA ASP A 217 -18.08 21.16 5.95
C ASP A 217 -16.79 21.83 6.45
N LEU A 218 -15.85 22.14 5.54
CA LEU A 218 -14.61 22.84 5.89
C LEU A 218 -14.73 24.36 5.80
N ALA A 219 -15.82 24.92 5.28
CA ALA A 219 -15.99 26.38 5.11
C ALA A 219 -15.69 27.20 6.38
N PRO A 220 -16.04 26.76 7.61
CA PRO A 220 -15.68 27.48 8.84
C PRO A 220 -14.18 27.68 9.02
N LEU A 221 -13.33 26.83 8.44
CA LEU A 221 -11.87 26.96 8.50
C LEU A 221 -11.32 28.14 7.70
N ALA A 222 -12.14 28.84 6.92
CA ALA A 222 -11.74 30.11 6.30
C ALA A 222 -11.52 31.22 7.35
N ASP A 223 -12.13 31.09 8.53
CA ASP A 223 -11.85 31.96 9.67
C ASP A 223 -10.59 31.52 10.42
N ARG A 224 -9.76 32.50 10.82
CA ARG A 224 -8.47 32.26 11.45
C ARG A 224 -8.58 31.54 12.79
N ALA A 225 -9.57 31.90 13.62
CA ALA A 225 -9.72 31.28 14.94
C ALA A 225 -10.14 29.81 14.80
N ASN A 226 -11.08 29.53 13.90
CA ASN A 226 -11.50 28.16 13.59
C ASN A 226 -10.37 27.32 13.01
N PHE A 227 -9.55 27.90 12.12
CA PHE A 227 -8.39 27.24 11.56
C PHE A 227 -7.36 26.89 12.65
N ASP A 228 -7.00 27.84 13.50
CA ASP A 228 -6.04 27.62 14.58
C ASP A 228 -6.54 26.59 15.60
N ALA A 229 -7.85 26.61 15.91
CA ALA A 229 -8.50 25.62 16.77
C ALA A 229 -8.47 24.21 16.15
N ALA A 230 -8.66 24.09 14.83
CA ALA A 230 -8.58 22.81 14.13
C ALA A 230 -7.15 22.24 14.12
N LEU A 231 -6.12 23.10 14.11
CA LEU A 231 -4.72 22.68 14.15
C LEU A 231 -4.19 22.39 15.56
N ALA A 232 -4.78 23.00 16.60
CA ALA A 232 -4.36 22.82 17.99
C ALA A 232 -4.14 21.35 18.40
N PRO A 233 -5.11 20.43 18.27
CA PRO A 233 -4.91 19.04 18.68
C PRO A 233 -3.86 18.29 17.85
N LEU A 234 -3.57 18.76 16.62
CA LEU A 234 -2.61 18.13 15.73
C LEU A 234 -1.16 18.40 16.13
N ARG A 235 -0.91 19.40 17.00
CA ARG A 235 0.42 19.71 17.56
C ARG A 235 0.89 18.65 18.54
N ASP A 236 -0.06 18.05 19.27
CA ASP A 236 0.22 17.07 20.33
C ASP A 236 0.02 15.62 19.89
N THR A 237 -0.68 15.41 18.77
CA THR A 237 -0.88 14.06 18.21
C THR A 237 0.41 13.56 17.54
N GLU A 238 0.72 12.27 17.69
CA GLU A 238 1.81 11.63 16.96
C GLU A 238 1.45 11.43 15.48
N TRP A 239 2.36 11.81 14.59
CA TRP A 239 2.15 11.68 13.15
C TRP A 239 2.80 10.40 12.64
N VAL A 240 2.23 9.83 11.57
CA VAL A 240 2.74 8.57 11.04
C VAL A 240 3.91 8.86 10.11
N VAL A 241 5.11 8.59 10.64
CA VAL A 241 6.34 8.42 9.85
C VAL A 241 6.83 7.00 10.06
N TYR A 242 7.35 6.36 9.01
CA TYR A 242 8.12 5.14 9.18
C TYR A 242 9.36 5.17 8.31
N ALA A 243 10.41 4.50 8.77
CA ALA A 243 11.62 4.23 8.01
C ALA A 243 11.87 2.72 8.11
N LYS A 244 11.90 2.03 6.96
CA LYS A 244 12.14 0.58 6.91
C LYS A 244 13.15 0.27 5.82
N ARG A 245 13.95 -0.76 6.05
CA ARG A 245 14.73 -1.38 4.98
C ARG A 245 13.74 -2.01 3.99
N PRO A 246 13.91 -1.80 2.68
CA PRO A 246 13.02 -2.38 1.72
C PRO A 246 13.23 -3.88 1.59
N LEU A 247 12.12 -4.61 1.55
CA LEU A 247 12.11 -6.02 1.20
C LEU A 247 12.62 -6.16 -0.25
N GLY A 248 13.65 -6.98 -0.46
CA GLY A 248 14.25 -7.29 -1.77
C GLY A 248 15.12 -6.20 -2.41
N GLY A 249 15.63 -5.25 -1.63
CA GLY A 249 16.65 -4.29 -2.07
C GLY A 249 16.13 -3.08 -2.86
N PRO A 250 17.01 -2.13 -3.23
CA PRO A 250 16.62 -0.83 -3.80
C PRO A 250 15.88 -0.94 -5.14
N LYS A 251 16.28 -1.88 -6.00
CA LYS A 251 15.61 -2.12 -7.29
C LYS A 251 14.14 -2.49 -7.10
N GLN A 252 13.82 -3.31 -6.11
CA GLN A 252 12.43 -3.72 -5.84
C GLN A 252 11.59 -2.55 -5.28
N VAL A 253 12.19 -1.62 -4.54
CA VAL A 253 11.51 -0.37 -4.13
C VAL A 253 11.22 0.50 -5.32
N LEU A 254 12.21 0.73 -6.19
CA LEU A 254 12.00 1.54 -7.39
C LEU A 254 10.97 0.90 -8.31
N GLU A 255 10.95 -0.43 -8.44
CA GLU A 255 9.92 -1.15 -9.19
C GLU A 255 8.52 -0.95 -8.60
N TYR A 256 8.41 -1.04 -7.27
CA TYR A 256 7.18 -0.81 -6.53
C TYR A 256 6.73 0.64 -6.71
N LEU A 257 7.60 1.62 -6.45
CA LEU A 257 7.30 3.05 -6.53
C LEU A 257 7.07 3.53 -7.96
N GLY A 258 7.74 2.92 -8.94
CA GLY A 258 7.51 3.15 -10.37
C GLY A 258 6.09 2.81 -10.79
N ARG A 259 5.37 1.97 -10.03
CA ARG A 259 3.94 1.75 -10.25
C ARG A 259 3.12 3.00 -9.95
N TYR A 260 3.57 3.89 -9.09
CA TYR A 260 2.78 5.04 -8.66
C TYR A 260 3.12 6.33 -9.39
N THR A 261 4.34 6.45 -9.90
CA THR A 261 4.72 7.55 -10.80
C THR A 261 3.99 7.43 -12.15
N HIS A 262 3.71 6.20 -12.59
CA HIS A 262 3.21 5.93 -13.96
C HIS A 262 1.98 5.00 -14.04
N ARG A 263 1.39 4.55 -12.92
CA ARG A 263 0.03 3.95 -12.92
C ARG A 263 -0.94 4.76 -12.07
N VAL A 264 -2.20 4.46 -12.33
CA VAL A 264 -3.37 5.07 -11.68
C VAL A 264 -3.77 4.39 -10.39
N ALA A 265 -4.76 4.98 -9.72
CA ALA A 265 -5.28 4.53 -8.44
C ALA A 265 -5.69 3.06 -8.40
N ILE A 266 -6.20 2.51 -9.49
CA ILE A 266 -6.63 1.10 -9.57
C ILE A 266 -6.13 0.40 -10.84
N SER A 267 -5.60 -0.82 -10.68
CA SER A 267 -5.30 -1.73 -11.79
C SER A 267 -6.55 -2.52 -12.18
N ASN A 268 -6.72 -2.78 -13.48
CA ASN A 268 -7.79 -3.64 -14.00
C ASN A 268 -7.81 -5.04 -13.32
N HIS A 269 -6.66 -5.59 -12.93
CA HIS A 269 -6.58 -6.88 -12.23
C HIS A 269 -7.19 -6.90 -10.83
N ARG A 270 -7.49 -5.72 -10.27
CA ARG A 270 -8.17 -5.61 -8.98
C ARG A 270 -9.69 -5.68 -9.12
N LEU A 271 -10.24 -5.44 -10.31
CA LEU A 271 -11.68 -5.50 -10.55
C LEU A 271 -12.15 -6.95 -10.55
N VAL A 272 -13.27 -7.22 -9.87
CA VAL A 272 -13.85 -8.56 -9.69
C VAL A 272 -15.18 -8.66 -10.41
N SER A 273 -16.09 -7.72 -10.16
CA SER A 273 -17.42 -7.69 -10.77
C SER A 273 -17.87 -6.25 -11.04
N LEU A 274 -18.79 -6.14 -11.99
CA LEU A 274 -19.43 -4.91 -12.41
C LEU A 274 -20.92 -5.20 -12.57
N ASN A 275 -21.73 -4.74 -11.62
CA ASN A 275 -23.18 -4.95 -11.57
C ASN A 275 -23.91 -3.62 -11.81
N GLU A 276 -25.24 -3.65 -11.85
CA GLU A 276 -26.02 -2.40 -11.88
C GLU A 276 -25.81 -1.58 -10.61
N GLY A 277 -25.04 -0.50 -10.72
CA GLY A 277 -24.79 0.45 -9.63
C GLY A 277 -23.53 0.16 -8.80
N ASP A 278 -22.99 -1.06 -8.85
CA ASP A 278 -21.91 -1.50 -7.98
C ASP A 278 -20.67 -1.99 -8.74
N VAL A 279 -19.49 -1.62 -8.22
CA VAL A 279 -18.19 -2.13 -8.66
C VAL A 279 -17.47 -2.80 -7.50
N THR A 280 -17.14 -4.08 -7.63
CA THR A 280 -16.35 -4.80 -6.63
C THR A 280 -14.89 -4.91 -7.05
N PHE A 281 -13.97 -4.64 -6.11
CA PHE A 281 -12.55 -4.78 -6.33
C PHE A 281 -11.80 -5.36 -5.12
N ARG A 282 -10.71 -6.07 -5.37
CA ARG A 282 -9.83 -6.62 -4.33
C ARG A 282 -8.87 -5.55 -3.82
N TRP A 283 -8.61 -5.56 -2.52
CA TRP A 283 -7.59 -4.76 -1.86
C TRP A 283 -6.99 -5.54 -0.68
N LYS A 284 -5.76 -5.23 -0.26
CA LYS A 284 -5.21 -5.83 0.96
C LYS A 284 -5.52 -4.91 2.13
N ASP A 285 -6.07 -5.48 3.19
CA ASP A 285 -6.30 -4.75 4.43
C ASP A 285 -4.95 -4.45 5.13
N PRO A 286 -4.59 -3.17 5.36
CA PRO A 286 -3.36 -2.77 6.03
C PRO A 286 -3.45 -2.86 7.56
N SER A 287 -4.50 -3.46 8.11
CA SER A 287 -4.70 -3.55 9.55
C SER A 287 -3.55 -4.20 10.33
N ALA A 288 -2.68 -4.98 9.69
CA ALA A 288 -1.51 -5.61 10.29
C ALA A 288 -0.17 -4.87 10.03
N THR A 289 -0.11 -3.55 10.25
CA THR A 289 1.20 -2.85 10.27
C THR A 289 1.83 -2.93 11.65
N ASP A 290 3.16 -3.12 11.73
CA ASP A 290 3.91 -3.23 12.99
C ASP A 290 3.59 -2.12 14.00
N ASN A 291 3.38 -0.89 13.52
CA ASN A 291 3.08 0.27 14.37
C ASN A 291 1.69 0.17 15.03
N LYS A 292 0.68 -0.35 14.31
CA LYS A 292 -0.67 -0.53 14.84
C LYS A 292 -0.71 -1.66 15.87
N TRP A 293 0.11 -2.69 15.68
CA TRP A 293 0.24 -3.80 16.62
C TRP A 293 0.88 -3.38 17.95
N GLU A 294 1.91 -2.54 17.92
CA GLU A 294 2.55 -2.03 19.14
C GLU A 294 1.63 -1.09 19.96
N GLU A 295 0.73 -0.36 19.30
CA GLU A 295 -0.31 0.43 19.98
C GLU A 295 -1.36 -0.47 20.65
N VAL A 296 -1.85 -1.49 19.95
CA VAL A 296 -2.82 -2.47 20.47
C VAL A 296 -2.26 -3.22 21.68
N LYS A 297 -0.99 -3.63 21.64
CA LYS A 297 -0.31 -4.29 22.77
C LYS A 297 -0.33 -3.45 24.04
N ARG A 298 -0.19 -2.13 23.94
CA ARG A 298 -0.21 -1.24 25.12
C ARG A 298 -1.57 -1.19 25.81
N GLY A 299 -2.64 -1.53 25.10
CA GLY A 299 -4.00 -1.63 25.65
C GLY A 299 -4.27 -2.95 26.41
N GLY A 300 -3.30 -3.86 26.50
CA GLY A 300 -3.42 -5.13 27.21
C GLY A 300 -4.29 -6.17 26.51
N ASP A 301 -4.50 -7.31 27.18
CA ASP A 301 -5.15 -8.50 26.60
C ASP A 301 -6.55 -8.23 26.04
N ALA A 302 -7.35 -7.39 26.71
CA ALA A 302 -8.70 -7.06 26.28
C ALA A 302 -8.70 -6.23 24.98
N ALA A 303 -7.73 -5.32 24.81
CA ALA A 303 -7.57 -4.56 23.58
C ALA A 303 -7.11 -5.46 22.43
N ILE A 304 -6.21 -6.40 22.71
CA ILE A 304 -5.74 -7.38 21.72
C ILE A 304 -6.90 -8.26 21.25
N ARG A 305 -7.73 -8.79 22.16
CA ARG A 305 -8.91 -9.59 21.80
C ARG A 305 -9.90 -8.82 20.94
N ARG A 306 -10.28 -7.61 21.35
CA ARG A 306 -11.18 -6.74 20.55
C ARG A 306 -10.61 -6.48 19.17
N TRP A 307 -9.32 -6.18 19.10
CA TRP A 307 -8.65 -5.95 17.82
C TRP A 307 -8.68 -7.20 16.93
N ILE A 308 -8.39 -8.39 17.47
CA ILE A 308 -8.49 -9.67 16.74
C ILE A 308 -9.93 -9.90 16.25
N ASP A 309 -10.92 -9.71 17.11
CA ASP A 309 -12.34 -9.89 16.77
C ASP A 309 -12.77 -8.95 15.63
N GLU A 310 -12.34 -7.69 15.69
CA GLU A 310 -12.54 -6.70 14.62
C GLU A 310 -11.86 -7.13 13.31
N GLN A 311 -10.65 -7.68 13.37
CA GLN A 311 -9.94 -8.16 12.17
C GLN A 311 -10.60 -9.38 11.52
N LEU A 312 -11.22 -10.24 12.33
CA LEU A 312 -11.93 -11.44 11.88
C LEU A 312 -13.35 -11.14 11.38
N THR A 313 -13.94 -10.01 11.79
CA THR A 313 -15.28 -9.59 11.36
C THR A 313 -15.32 -9.36 9.85
N GLY A 314 -16.32 -9.95 9.17
CA GLY A 314 -16.47 -9.89 7.71
C GLY A 314 -15.52 -10.76 6.92
N ARG A 315 -14.62 -11.53 7.57
CA ARG A 315 -13.76 -12.52 6.90
C ARG A 315 -14.47 -13.86 6.75
N SER A 316 -14.35 -14.46 5.56
CA SER A 316 -14.91 -15.76 5.22
C SER A 316 -13.96 -16.94 5.48
N CYS A 317 -12.66 -16.68 5.64
CA CYS A 317 -11.66 -17.73 5.86
C CYS A 317 -10.47 -17.22 6.69
N THR A 318 -9.97 -18.08 7.58
CA THR A 318 -8.76 -17.88 8.38
C THR A 318 -7.69 -18.88 7.94
N ILE A 319 -6.49 -18.37 7.64
CA ILE A 319 -5.33 -19.17 7.19
C ILE A 319 -4.24 -19.08 8.25
N VAL A 320 -3.89 -20.20 8.86
CA VAL A 320 -2.82 -20.25 9.88
C VAL A 320 -1.49 -20.58 9.23
N LEU A 321 -0.53 -19.65 9.27
CA LEU A 321 0.83 -19.91 8.80
C LEU A 321 1.65 -20.60 9.90
N VAL A 322 1.96 -21.88 9.71
CA VAL A 322 2.54 -22.76 10.72
C VAL A 322 4.07 -22.83 10.55
N GLY A 323 4.77 -22.09 11.39
CA GLY A 323 6.22 -22.20 11.64
C GLY A 323 6.51 -23.02 12.90
N ALA A 324 7.78 -23.05 13.32
CA ALA A 324 8.26 -23.86 14.45
C ALA A 324 7.47 -23.63 15.75
N GLU A 325 7.15 -22.38 16.07
CA GLU A 325 6.51 -21.99 17.35
C GLU A 325 5.03 -21.64 17.23
N THR A 326 4.43 -21.67 16.04
CA THR A 326 3.06 -21.16 15.82
C THR A 326 2.05 -21.81 16.77
N ALA A 327 2.19 -23.12 17.04
CA ALA A 327 1.31 -23.88 17.91
C ALA A 327 1.30 -23.38 19.37
N SER A 328 2.38 -22.81 19.89
CA SER A 328 2.44 -22.35 21.27
C SER A 328 1.94 -20.90 21.46
N ARG A 329 1.75 -20.15 20.37
CA ARG A 329 1.41 -18.71 20.42
C ARG A 329 -0.02 -18.49 20.92
N ARG A 330 -0.17 -17.88 22.09
CA ARG A 330 -1.46 -17.58 22.74
C ARG A 330 -2.47 -16.87 21.83
N TRP A 331 -2.05 -15.85 21.07
CA TRP A 331 -2.96 -15.10 20.21
C TRP A 331 -3.36 -15.85 18.94
N VAL A 332 -2.48 -16.70 18.42
CA VAL A 332 -2.84 -17.63 17.33
C VAL A 332 -3.88 -18.63 17.83
N LYS A 333 -3.76 -19.13 19.06
CA LYS A 333 -4.78 -20.00 19.65
C LYS A 333 -6.13 -19.30 19.74
N TYR A 334 -6.15 -18.04 20.17
CA TYR A 334 -7.37 -17.23 20.24
C TYR A 334 -7.97 -16.99 18.84
N GLU A 335 -7.15 -16.68 17.83
CA GLU A 335 -7.62 -16.51 16.44
C GLU A 335 -8.25 -17.79 15.88
N ILE A 336 -7.64 -18.96 16.15
CA ILE A 336 -8.17 -20.27 15.75
C ILE A 336 -9.48 -20.55 16.46
N GLU A 337 -9.51 -20.42 17.78
CA GLU A 337 -10.69 -20.64 18.61
C GLU A 337 -11.85 -19.74 18.18
N LYS A 338 -11.58 -18.45 17.96
CA LYS A 338 -12.59 -17.48 17.52
C LYS A 338 -13.10 -17.79 16.12
N SER A 339 -12.20 -18.07 15.17
CA SER A 339 -12.57 -18.39 13.78
C SER A 339 -13.42 -19.65 13.69
N TRP A 340 -13.13 -20.64 14.54
CA TRP A 340 -13.89 -21.88 14.62
C TRP A 340 -15.23 -21.70 15.35
N ASN A 341 -15.25 -21.06 16.52
CA ASN A 341 -16.46 -20.90 17.33
C ASN A 341 -17.51 -19.99 16.71
N ASP A 342 -17.09 -19.00 15.91
CA ASP A 342 -18.03 -18.14 15.17
C ASP A 342 -18.79 -18.90 14.05
N GLY A 343 -18.38 -20.14 13.74
CA GLY A 343 -19.13 -21.10 12.90
C GLY A 343 -19.34 -20.71 11.44
N ASN A 344 -18.74 -19.60 10.99
CA ASN A 344 -19.00 -19.02 9.67
C ASN A 344 -17.74 -18.81 8.82
N LYS A 345 -16.59 -19.34 9.25
CA LYS A 345 -15.31 -19.15 8.57
C LYS A 345 -14.71 -20.49 8.17
N GLY A 346 -14.26 -20.58 6.92
CA GLY A 346 -13.35 -21.66 6.54
C GLY A 346 -12.04 -21.54 7.31
N LEU A 347 -11.48 -22.65 7.78
CA LEU A 347 -10.23 -22.67 8.54
C LEU A 347 -9.28 -23.70 7.95
N PHE A 348 -8.02 -23.32 7.73
CA PHE A 348 -6.95 -24.25 7.36
C PHE A 348 -5.57 -23.69 7.72
N GLY A 349 -4.54 -24.54 7.68
CA GLY A 349 -3.15 -24.15 7.93
C GLY A 349 -2.22 -24.43 6.76
N ILE A 350 -1.11 -23.71 6.68
CA ILE A 350 -0.02 -23.93 5.71
C ILE A 350 1.30 -23.94 6.47
N ARG A 351 2.09 -25.00 6.32
CA ARG A 351 3.45 -25.02 6.86
C ARG A 351 4.36 -24.10 6.05
N ILE A 352 5.07 -23.21 6.74
CA ILE A 352 5.97 -22.22 6.13
C ILE A 352 7.44 -22.45 6.48
N HIS A 353 7.76 -23.55 7.16
CA HIS A 353 9.09 -23.82 7.69
C HIS A 353 10.23 -23.87 6.65
N ARG A 354 9.91 -24.12 5.38
CA ARG A 354 10.88 -24.15 4.26
C ARG A 354 10.94 -22.84 3.46
N LEU A 355 10.18 -21.81 3.85
CA LEU A 355 10.39 -20.47 3.32
C LEU A 355 11.58 -19.84 4.04
N LEU A 356 12.52 -19.31 3.27
CA LEU A 356 13.67 -18.61 3.85
C LEU A 356 13.22 -17.31 4.53
N ASP A 357 13.77 -17.05 5.70
CA ASP A 357 13.56 -15.81 6.42
C ASP A 357 14.45 -14.67 5.87
N HIS A 358 14.42 -13.52 6.56
CA HIS A 358 15.23 -12.36 6.20
C HIS A 358 16.75 -12.61 6.27
N SER A 359 17.18 -13.63 6.99
CA SER A 359 18.58 -14.08 7.11
C SER A 359 18.92 -15.21 6.13
N GLN A 360 18.04 -15.50 5.16
CA GLN A 360 18.19 -16.60 4.19
C GLN A 360 18.23 -17.98 4.86
N GLN A 361 17.53 -18.15 5.98
CA GLN A 361 17.49 -19.42 6.72
C GLN A 361 16.08 -20.01 6.73
N ALA A 362 16.01 -21.32 6.51
CA ALA A 362 14.80 -22.10 6.76
C ALA A 362 14.72 -22.48 8.25
N THR A 363 13.55 -22.94 8.69
CA THR A 363 13.32 -23.41 10.05
C THR A 363 12.73 -24.83 10.06
N VAL A 364 12.46 -25.37 11.25
CA VAL A 364 11.87 -26.69 11.43
C VAL A 364 10.34 -26.64 11.41
N ALA A 365 9.72 -27.74 10.99
CA ALA A 365 8.28 -27.88 11.01
C ALA A 365 7.77 -27.91 12.47
N GLY A 366 6.92 -26.94 12.84
CA GLY A 366 6.29 -26.92 14.17
C GLY A 366 5.16 -27.95 14.32
N SER A 367 4.64 -28.11 15.54
CA SER A 367 3.45 -28.96 15.77
C SER A 367 2.22 -28.42 15.04
N ASN A 368 1.25 -29.29 14.74
CA ASN A 368 -0.02 -28.87 14.15
C ASN A 368 -0.83 -28.08 15.21
N PRO A 369 -1.13 -26.78 15.00
CA PRO A 369 -1.85 -25.98 15.98
C PRO A 369 -3.28 -26.49 16.22
N PHE A 370 -3.89 -27.19 15.26
CA PHE A 370 -5.27 -27.69 15.36
C PHE A 370 -5.41 -28.92 16.27
N ASP A 371 -4.31 -29.59 16.63
CA ASP A 371 -4.34 -30.74 17.55
C ASP A 371 -4.67 -30.36 19.00
N GLN A 372 -4.62 -29.06 19.33
CA GLN A 372 -4.85 -28.52 20.67
C GLN A 372 -6.32 -28.23 20.98
N PHE A 373 -7.21 -28.41 20.00
CA PHE A 373 -8.61 -28.07 20.09
C PHE A 373 -9.46 -29.31 19.89
N THR A 374 -10.50 -29.48 20.72
CA THR A 374 -11.40 -30.64 20.68
C THR A 374 -12.85 -30.19 20.62
N TRP A 375 -13.64 -30.78 19.71
CA TRP A 375 -15.09 -30.60 19.71
C TRP A 375 -15.71 -31.16 21.01
N LYS A 376 -16.96 -30.79 21.27
CA LYS A 376 -17.73 -31.28 22.42
C LYS A 376 -17.85 -32.81 22.47
N ASP A 377 -17.69 -33.48 21.33
CA ASP A 377 -17.70 -34.94 21.20
C ASP A 377 -16.32 -35.61 21.34
N GLY A 378 -15.27 -34.84 21.67
CA GLY A 378 -13.91 -35.33 21.90
C GLY A 378 -13.05 -35.48 20.65
N ARG A 379 -13.59 -35.27 19.44
CA ARG A 379 -12.77 -35.28 18.21
C ARG A 379 -11.83 -34.06 18.19
N LYS A 380 -10.61 -34.20 17.65
CA LYS A 380 -9.66 -33.08 17.49
C LYS A 380 -9.97 -32.25 16.26
N LEU A 381 -9.85 -30.93 16.35
CA LEU A 381 -10.09 -30.00 15.24
C LEU A 381 -9.27 -30.34 13.98
N SER A 382 -8.07 -30.91 14.15
CA SER A 382 -7.22 -31.41 13.06
C SER A 382 -7.84 -32.51 12.20
N ALA A 383 -8.92 -33.15 12.65
CA ALA A 383 -9.66 -34.13 11.86
C ALA A 383 -10.53 -33.49 10.76
N ALA A 384 -10.92 -32.21 10.89
CA ALA A 384 -11.68 -31.49 9.88
C ALA A 384 -10.86 -30.36 9.23
N VAL A 385 -9.93 -29.77 9.98
CA VAL A 385 -9.12 -28.64 9.51
C VAL A 385 -7.82 -29.15 8.89
N LYS A 386 -7.66 -28.91 7.59
CA LYS A 386 -6.49 -29.38 6.84
C LYS A 386 -5.26 -28.50 7.12
N LEU A 387 -4.12 -29.16 7.37
CA LEU A 387 -2.79 -28.54 7.39
C LEU A 387 -2.04 -28.95 6.12
N TYR A 388 -1.81 -28.01 5.22
CA TYR A 388 -1.04 -28.24 4.00
C TYR A 388 0.46 -28.12 4.26
N ASP A 389 1.23 -29.08 3.75
CA ASP A 389 2.69 -29.07 3.77
C ASP A 389 3.24 -29.10 2.34
N PRO A 390 3.78 -27.98 1.83
CA PRO A 390 4.36 -27.95 0.49
C PRO A 390 5.48 -28.99 0.31
N PRO A 391 5.44 -29.83 -0.74
CA PRO A 391 6.33 -30.98 -0.87
C PRO A 391 7.74 -30.63 -1.40
N TYR A 392 8.11 -29.35 -1.41
CA TYR A 392 9.37 -28.87 -1.98
C TYR A 392 10.38 -28.50 -0.90
N ALA A 393 11.68 -28.58 -1.23
CA ALA A 393 12.77 -28.20 -0.33
C ALA A 393 13.23 -26.76 -0.56
N ALA A 394 13.27 -26.29 -1.81
CA ALA A 394 13.68 -24.93 -2.14
C ALA A 394 12.58 -23.92 -1.84
N SER A 395 12.94 -22.79 -1.22
CA SER A 395 11.99 -21.75 -0.80
C SER A 395 11.20 -21.15 -1.96
N ASP A 396 11.82 -21.00 -3.13
CA ASP A 396 11.14 -20.44 -4.33
C ASP A 396 10.03 -21.39 -4.83
N ASP A 397 10.29 -22.69 -4.84
CA ASP A 397 9.31 -23.71 -5.22
C ASP A 397 8.19 -23.86 -4.19
N VAL A 398 8.53 -23.79 -2.90
CA VAL A 398 7.55 -23.74 -1.80
C VAL A 398 6.63 -22.54 -1.96
N TYR A 399 7.19 -21.35 -2.23
CA TYR A 399 6.43 -20.13 -2.46
C TYR A 399 5.53 -20.25 -3.70
N ALA A 400 6.07 -20.73 -4.82
CA ALA A 400 5.33 -20.93 -6.06
C ALA A 400 4.14 -21.89 -5.86
N HIS A 401 4.37 -23.01 -5.16
CA HIS A 401 3.33 -23.98 -4.85
C HIS A 401 2.21 -23.39 -4.00
N ILE A 402 2.56 -22.68 -2.91
CA ILE A 402 1.56 -21.99 -2.08
C ILE A 402 0.78 -20.99 -2.93
N SER A 403 1.47 -20.14 -3.70
CA SER A 403 0.83 -19.09 -4.51
C SER A 403 -0.12 -19.65 -5.56
N GLN A 404 0.17 -20.81 -6.14
CA GLN A 404 -0.67 -21.44 -7.16
C GLN A 404 -1.92 -22.10 -6.56
N ASN A 405 -1.83 -22.65 -5.35
CA ASN A 405 -2.87 -23.50 -4.77
C ASN A 405 -3.72 -22.81 -3.69
N ILE A 406 -3.25 -21.70 -3.09
CA ILE A 406 -3.93 -21.05 -1.96
C ILE A 406 -5.38 -20.66 -2.25
N GLY A 407 -5.70 -20.27 -3.49
CA GLY A 407 -7.07 -19.96 -3.90
C GLY A 407 -8.00 -21.17 -3.76
N GLN A 408 -7.58 -22.33 -4.27
CA GLN A 408 -8.36 -23.57 -4.16
C GLN A 408 -8.49 -24.03 -2.71
N TRP A 409 -7.45 -23.87 -1.90
CA TRP A 409 -7.49 -24.24 -0.47
C TRP A 409 -8.46 -23.39 0.32
N ILE A 410 -8.56 -22.09 0.01
CA ILE A 410 -9.56 -21.19 0.59
C ILE A 410 -10.98 -21.66 0.26
N GLU A 411 -11.28 -21.93 -1.02
CA GLU A 411 -12.61 -22.39 -1.41
C GLU A 411 -12.97 -23.73 -0.74
N ALA A 412 -12.02 -24.67 -0.68
CA ALA A 412 -12.22 -25.94 0.01
C ALA A 412 -12.47 -25.76 1.52
N ALA A 413 -11.77 -24.85 2.18
CA ALA A 413 -11.99 -24.57 3.60
C ALA A 413 -13.34 -23.90 3.85
N ILE A 414 -13.77 -22.97 2.98
CA ILE A 414 -15.07 -22.30 3.05
C ILE A 414 -16.22 -23.30 2.86
N ALA A 415 -16.06 -24.27 1.95
CA ALA A 415 -17.05 -25.31 1.70
C ALA A 415 -17.20 -26.31 2.87
N ASN A 416 -16.16 -26.48 3.69
CA ASN A 416 -16.12 -27.40 4.83
C ASN A 416 -16.34 -26.70 6.20
N ARG A 417 -16.88 -25.47 6.21
CA ARG A 417 -17.09 -24.66 7.42
C ARG A 417 -18.21 -25.17 8.33
#